data_AF-A0A8T5MY57-F1
#
_entry.id   AF-A0A8T5MY57-F1
#
_cell.length_a   1.000
_cell.length_b   1.000
_cell.length_c   1.000
_cell.angle_alpha   90.00
_cell.angle_beta   90.00
_cell.angle_gamma   90.00
#
_symmetry.space_group_name_H-M   'P 1'
#
loop_
_entity.id
_entity.type
_entity.pdbx_description
1 polymer ?
#
loop_
_entity_poly.entity_id
_entity_poly.type
_entity_poly.pdbx_seq_one_letter_code
_entity_poly.pdbx_strand_id
1 'polypeptide(L)'
;MKTKKLNLMEIYEEAEKQRQQEIKKLKSCSKPLHELVVEERFIVDDVIAKSYPTSFAPYSEMIIGGESHIYSGGFTSKLVLKVTPDSKDVPVRTLNFEGFSIVKLGDYISAKIPRYEEKRIKRGIGANHPFMQDLVFYFDREFNATESAIELSIRSKYDEVLRREWAVDYEKFRKG
;
A
#
# COMPACT_ATOMS: atom_id res chain seq x y z
N MET A 1 -27.15 46.63 -13.32
CA MET A 1 -26.86 45.32 -12.69
C MET A 1 -25.76 45.48 -11.66
N LYS A 2 -26.05 45.30 -10.36
CA LYS A 2 -25.02 45.34 -9.31
C LYS A 2 -24.30 43.98 -9.28
N THR A 3 -23.04 43.96 -9.68
CA THR A 3 -22.15 42.82 -9.49
C THR A 3 -21.98 42.60 -7.98
N LYS A 4 -22.49 41.47 -7.47
CA LYS A 4 -22.17 41.00 -6.11
C LYS A 4 -20.65 40.85 -6.04
N LYS A 5 -19.96 41.75 -5.34
CA LYS A 5 -18.60 41.51 -4.88
C LYS A 5 -18.67 40.30 -3.95
N LEU A 6 -18.39 39.11 -4.48
CA LEU A 6 -18.15 37.93 -3.67
C LEU A 6 -17.00 38.26 -2.73
N ASN A 7 -17.27 38.24 -1.43
CA ASN A 7 -16.23 38.45 -0.43
C ASN A 7 -15.36 37.20 -0.40
N LEU A 8 -14.26 37.24 -1.15
CA LEU A 8 -13.33 36.11 -1.29
C LEU A 8 -12.87 35.58 0.08
N MET A 9 -12.69 36.47 1.08
CA MET A 9 -12.32 36.09 2.45
C MET A 9 -13.35 35.17 3.10
N GLU A 10 -14.64 35.47 2.99
CA GLU A 10 -15.71 34.62 3.56
C GLU A 10 -15.74 33.24 2.91
N ILE A 11 -15.47 33.16 1.59
CA ILE A 11 -15.38 31.90 0.86
C ILE A 11 -14.17 31.08 1.33
N TYR A 12 -13.03 31.73 1.54
CA TYR A 12 -11.83 31.07 2.05
C TYR A 12 -12.04 30.53 3.48
N GLU A 13 -12.63 31.32 4.37
CA GLU A 13 -12.90 30.90 5.75
C GLU A 13 -13.89 29.73 5.80
N GLU A 14 -14.94 29.77 4.99
CA GLU A 14 -15.93 28.69 4.93
C GLU A 14 -15.32 27.40 4.37
N ALA A 15 -14.54 27.50 3.29
CA ALA A 15 -13.82 26.35 2.72
C ALA A 15 -12.83 25.74 3.71
N GLU A 16 -12.10 26.57 4.47
CA GLU A 16 -11.16 26.10 5.49
C GLU A 16 -11.89 25.43 6.66
N LYS A 17 -13.04 25.97 7.10
CA LYS A 17 -13.87 25.33 8.14
C LYS A 17 -14.36 23.95 7.69
N GLN A 18 -14.89 23.83 6.48
CA GLN A 18 -15.35 22.55 5.92
C GLN A 18 -14.20 21.54 5.83
N ARG A 19 -13.02 21.98 5.38
CA ARG A 19 -11.82 21.15 5.32
C ARG A 19 -11.39 20.64 6.70
N GLN A 20 -11.41 21.49 7.72
CA GLN A 20 -11.07 21.10 9.09
C GLN A 20 -12.09 20.12 9.68
N GLN A 21 -13.37 20.29 9.38
CA GLN A 21 -14.40 19.32 9.76
C GLN A 21 -14.19 17.97 9.09
N GLU A 22 -13.87 17.95 7.80
CA GLU A 22 -13.54 16.71 7.08
C GLU A 22 -12.32 16.02 7.68
N ILE A 23 -11.24 16.74 7.95
CA ILE A 23 -10.04 16.19 8.59
C ILE A 23 -10.37 15.58 9.95
N LYS A 24 -11.16 16.26 10.78
CA LYS A 24 -11.58 15.72 12.08
C LYS A 24 -12.36 14.43 11.93
N LYS A 25 -13.31 14.39 10.99
CA LYS A 25 -14.13 13.21 10.69
C LYS A 25 -13.28 12.04 10.18
N LEU A 26 -12.37 12.28 9.25
CA LEU A 26 -11.47 11.24 8.74
C LEU A 26 -10.55 10.72 9.83
N LYS A 27 -9.97 11.61 10.64
CA LYS A 27 -9.10 11.24 11.75
C LYS A 27 -9.81 10.38 12.79
N SER A 28 -11.10 10.66 13.08
CA SER A 28 -11.86 9.85 14.03
C SER A 28 -12.20 8.45 13.54
N CYS A 29 -12.25 8.25 12.22
CA CYS A 29 -12.60 6.96 11.62
C CYS A 29 -11.37 6.19 11.11
N SER A 30 -10.22 6.84 10.99
CA SER A 30 -8.98 6.22 10.50
C SER A 30 -8.35 5.31 11.55
N LYS A 31 -7.70 4.26 11.08
CA LYS A 31 -6.91 3.34 11.92
C LYS A 31 -5.42 3.45 11.57
N PRO A 32 -4.51 3.10 12.51
CA PRO A 32 -3.11 2.95 12.17
C PRO A 32 -2.90 1.72 11.27
N LEU A 33 -1.90 1.78 10.37
CA LEU A 33 -1.66 0.74 9.36
C LEU A 33 -1.48 -0.67 9.94
N HIS A 34 -0.78 -0.80 11.06
CA HIS A 34 -0.51 -2.11 11.67
C HIS A 34 -1.78 -2.80 12.19
N GLU A 35 -2.85 -2.05 12.47
CA GLU A 35 -4.17 -2.61 12.83
C GLU A 35 -4.99 -3.04 11.60
N LEU A 36 -4.54 -2.67 10.40
CA LEU A 36 -5.19 -2.99 9.13
C LEU A 36 -4.48 -4.13 8.39
N VAL A 37 -3.64 -4.89 9.11
CA VAL A 37 -2.98 -6.09 8.59
C VAL A 37 -3.71 -7.31 9.14
N VAL A 38 -4.22 -8.15 8.26
CA VAL A 38 -4.92 -9.38 8.61
C VAL A 38 -4.05 -10.58 8.22
N GLU A 39 -4.03 -11.62 9.05
CA GLU A 39 -3.35 -12.88 8.73
C GLU A 39 -4.38 -13.90 8.25
N GLU A 40 -4.15 -14.45 7.06
CA GLU A 40 -5.00 -15.48 6.46
C GLU A 40 -4.18 -16.70 6.04
N ARG A 41 -4.82 -17.86 5.94
CA ARG A 41 -4.17 -19.15 5.65
C ARG A 41 -4.54 -19.67 4.28
N PHE A 42 -3.56 -20.27 3.62
CA PHE A 42 -3.68 -20.70 2.23
C PHE A 42 -2.89 -21.97 1.94
N ILE A 43 -3.37 -22.73 0.97
CA ILE A 43 -2.60 -23.74 0.24
C ILE A 43 -2.11 -23.11 -1.06
N VAL A 44 -0.83 -23.31 -1.38
CA VAL A 44 -0.22 -22.79 -2.61
C VAL A 44 -0.48 -23.75 -3.76
N ASP A 45 -1.21 -23.29 -4.76
CA ASP A 45 -1.56 -24.08 -5.95
C ASP A 45 -0.53 -23.93 -7.07
N ASP A 46 0.13 -22.77 -7.16
CA ASP A 46 1.09 -22.46 -8.21
C ASP A 46 2.05 -21.34 -7.77
N VAL A 47 3.29 -21.36 -8.27
CA VAL A 47 4.32 -20.37 -7.94
C VAL A 47 4.87 -19.78 -9.24
N ILE A 48 4.57 -18.50 -9.48
CA ILE A 48 4.99 -17.77 -10.67
C ILE A 48 5.97 -16.67 -10.25
N ALA A 49 7.26 -16.89 -10.51
CA ALA A 49 8.27 -15.85 -10.32
C ALA A 49 8.25 -14.86 -11.50
N LYS A 50 8.12 -13.57 -11.20
CA LYS A 50 8.21 -12.49 -12.19
C LYS A 50 9.37 -11.57 -11.85
N SER A 51 10.26 -11.37 -12.80
CA SER A 51 11.34 -10.38 -12.72
C SER A 51 10.94 -9.16 -13.51
N TYR A 52 10.90 -7.99 -12.86
CA TYR A 52 10.64 -6.72 -13.54
C TYR A 52 11.96 -5.94 -13.71
N PRO A 53 12.25 -5.39 -14.90
CA PRO A 53 13.35 -4.45 -15.06
C PRO A 53 13.03 -3.19 -14.26
N THR A 54 13.96 -2.74 -13.42
CA THR A 54 13.90 -1.41 -12.81
C THR A 54 14.76 -0.44 -13.59
N SER A 55 14.54 0.86 -13.39
CA SER A 55 15.41 1.93 -13.89
C SER A 55 15.85 2.74 -12.68
N PHE A 56 17.15 2.94 -12.52
CA PHE A 56 17.70 3.83 -11.52
C PHE A 56 18.53 4.89 -12.25
N ALA A 57 18.09 6.15 -12.20
CA ALA A 57 18.98 7.26 -12.53
C ALA A 57 20.05 7.31 -11.43
N PRO A 58 21.35 7.22 -11.76
CA PRO A 58 22.41 7.12 -10.75
C PRO A 58 22.53 8.39 -9.90
N TYR A 59 22.03 9.53 -10.38
CA TYR A 59 21.93 10.78 -9.65
C TYR A 59 20.65 11.49 -10.09
N SER A 60 19.97 12.21 -9.19
CA SER A 60 18.78 13.02 -9.46
C SER A 60 19.10 14.19 -10.42
N GLU A 61 19.38 13.90 -11.69
CA GLU A 61 19.71 14.92 -12.68
C GLU A 61 18.43 15.56 -13.23
N MET A 62 18.27 16.86 -12.98
CA MET A 62 17.28 17.67 -13.68
C MET A 62 17.89 18.08 -15.03
N ILE A 63 17.55 17.36 -16.09
CA ILE A 63 17.96 17.69 -17.47
C ILE A 63 16.82 18.47 -18.15
N ILE A 64 17.09 19.71 -18.56
CA ILE A 64 16.16 20.50 -19.38
C ILE A 64 16.67 20.47 -20.82
N GLY A 65 15.94 19.76 -21.69
CA GLY A 65 16.17 19.72 -23.14
C GLY A 65 17.19 18.67 -23.60
N GLY A 66 16.72 17.44 -23.80
CA GLY A 66 17.47 16.33 -24.41
C GLY A 66 16.71 15.00 -24.32
N GLU A 67 17.00 14.03 -25.19
CA GLU A 67 16.49 12.66 -25.04
C GLU A 67 17.13 12.02 -23.79
N SER A 68 16.30 11.51 -22.88
CA SER A 68 16.73 10.86 -21.63
C SER A 68 17.45 9.55 -21.93
N HIS A 69 18.63 9.32 -21.35
CA HIS A 69 19.34 8.05 -21.47
C HIS A 69 18.53 6.92 -20.82
N ILE A 70 18.41 5.78 -21.51
CA ILE A 70 17.84 4.56 -20.92
C ILE A 70 18.83 4.05 -19.88
N TYR A 71 18.58 4.33 -18.60
CA TYR A 71 19.38 3.78 -17.51
C TYR A 71 18.99 2.32 -17.25
N SER A 72 19.97 1.41 -17.37
CA SER A 72 19.82 0.00 -16.97
C SER A 72 19.76 -0.09 -15.44
N GLY A 73 18.56 -0.22 -14.87
CA GLY A 73 18.41 -0.57 -13.45
C GLY A 73 18.43 -2.09 -13.23
N GLY A 74 18.45 -2.49 -11.97
CA GLY A 74 18.46 -3.90 -11.55
C GLY A 74 17.14 -4.63 -11.84
N PHE A 75 16.97 -5.80 -11.22
CA PHE A 75 15.72 -6.56 -11.28
C PHE A 75 15.06 -6.56 -9.90
N THR A 76 13.76 -6.30 -9.84
CA THR A 76 12.96 -6.66 -8.65
C THR A 76 12.27 -7.99 -8.91
N SER A 77 12.41 -8.94 -7.99
CA SER A 77 11.71 -10.22 -8.03
C SER A 77 10.39 -10.09 -7.29
N LYS A 78 9.29 -10.29 -8.01
CA LYS A 78 7.96 -10.41 -7.44
C LYS A 78 7.50 -11.86 -7.57
N LEU A 79 7.13 -12.46 -6.45
CA LEU A 79 6.50 -13.76 -6.43
C LEU A 79 4.99 -13.58 -6.55
N VAL A 80 4.40 -14.27 -7.51
CA VAL A 80 2.95 -14.33 -7.70
C VAL A 80 2.51 -15.75 -7.39
N LEU A 81 1.81 -15.93 -6.29
CA LEU A 81 1.33 -17.23 -5.82
C LEU A 81 -0.15 -17.36 -6.18
N LYS A 82 -0.55 -18.45 -6.85
CA LYS A 82 -1.95 -18.83 -6.88
C LYS A 82 -2.24 -19.64 -5.63
N VAL A 83 -3.34 -19.31 -4.97
CA VAL A 83 -3.65 -19.85 -3.65
C VAL A 83 -5.11 -20.22 -3.51
N THR A 84 -5.36 -21.21 -2.66
CA THR A 84 -6.67 -21.57 -2.17
C THR A 84 -6.74 -21.25 -0.68
N PRO A 85 -7.63 -20.34 -0.23
CA PRO A 85 -7.76 -20.03 1.19
C PRO A 85 -8.47 -21.15 1.93
N ASP A 86 -8.13 -21.29 3.21
CA ASP A 86 -8.84 -22.22 4.11
C ASP A 86 -10.27 -21.77 4.39
N SER A 87 -10.45 -20.45 4.56
CA SER A 87 -11.77 -19.87 4.80
C SER A 87 -12.48 -19.56 3.48
N LYS A 88 -13.75 -19.98 3.41
CA LYS A 88 -14.62 -19.67 2.26
C LYS A 88 -14.96 -18.20 2.14
N ASP A 89 -14.85 -17.45 3.23
CA ASP A 89 -15.15 -16.01 3.29
C ASP A 89 -14.01 -15.15 2.73
N VAL A 90 -12.85 -15.75 2.44
CA VAL A 90 -11.70 -15.07 1.87
C VAL A 90 -11.71 -15.26 0.34
N PRO A 91 -11.93 -14.20 -0.45
CA PRO A 91 -11.99 -14.29 -1.92
C PRO A 91 -10.61 -14.32 -2.58
N VAL A 92 -9.53 -14.15 -1.81
CA VAL A 92 -8.15 -14.09 -2.31
C VAL A 92 -7.78 -15.40 -3.00
N ARG A 93 -7.36 -15.30 -4.26
CA ARG A 93 -6.87 -16.42 -5.10
C ARG A 93 -5.47 -16.17 -5.64
N THR A 94 -4.97 -14.95 -5.53
CA THR A 94 -3.62 -14.58 -5.95
C THR A 94 -2.97 -13.70 -4.89
N LEU A 95 -1.78 -14.11 -4.44
CA LEU A 95 -0.93 -13.31 -3.55
C LEU A 95 0.28 -12.80 -4.32
N ASN A 96 0.47 -11.50 -4.26
CA ASN A 96 1.64 -10.79 -4.73
C ASN A 96 2.59 -10.60 -3.55
N PHE A 97 3.80 -11.13 -3.64
CA PHE A 97 4.82 -10.97 -2.61
C PHE A 97 6.07 -10.32 -3.21
N GLU A 98 6.36 -9.10 -2.78
CA GLU A 98 7.53 -8.35 -3.22
C GLU A 98 8.68 -8.60 -2.25
N GLY A 99 9.28 -9.78 -2.37
CA GLY A 99 10.35 -10.25 -1.53
C GLY A 99 10.91 -11.58 -2.03
N PHE A 100 11.94 -12.07 -1.37
CA PHE A 100 12.46 -13.41 -1.63
C PHE A 100 11.72 -14.43 -0.77
N SER A 101 11.22 -15.49 -1.39
CA SER A 101 10.59 -16.60 -0.70
C SER A 101 10.92 -17.94 -1.35
N ILE A 102 11.07 -18.97 -0.52
CA ILE A 102 11.32 -20.36 -0.95
C ILE A 102 10.04 -21.21 -1.04
N VAL A 103 8.87 -20.57 -0.98
CA VAL A 103 7.56 -21.22 -1.10
C VAL A 103 7.48 -22.08 -2.36
N LYS A 104 6.89 -23.26 -2.23
CA LYS A 104 6.67 -24.24 -3.29
C LYS A 104 5.20 -24.55 -3.46
N LEU A 105 4.86 -25.12 -4.61
CA LEU A 105 3.54 -25.72 -4.84
C LEU A 105 3.24 -26.77 -3.76
N GLY A 106 2.04 -26.70 -3.20
CA GLY A 106 1.55 -27.56 -2.13
C GLY A 106 1.94 -27.10 -0.72
N ASP A 107 2.77 -26.07 -0.57
CA ASP A 107 3.07 -25.52 0.76
C ASP A 107 1.80 -24.95 1.40
N TYR A 108 1.68 -25.16 2.70
CA TYR A 108 0.69 -24.52 3.55
C TYR A 108 1.30 -23.27 4.17
N ILE A 109 0.67 -22.11 3.97
CA ILE A 109 1.22 -20.82 4.37
C ILE A 109 0.21 -20.00 5.17
N SER A 110 0.68 -19.13 6.05
CA SER A 110 -0.08 -17.95 6.48
C SER A 110 0.54 -16.68 5.89
N ALA A 111 -0.31 -15.76 5.43
CA ALA A 111 0.09 -14.52 4.80
C ALA A 111 -0.50 -13.34 5.56
N LYS A 112 0.33 -12.35 5.88
CA LYS A 112 -0.13 -11.05 6.37
C LYS A 112 -0.44 -10.15 5.20
N ILE A 113 -1.70 -9.73 5.10
CA ILE A 113 -2.24 -8.96 3.99
C ILE A 113 -2.69 -7.59 4.52
N PRO A 114 -2.13 -6.49 4.01
CA PRO A 114 -2.64 -5.15 4.30
C PRO A 114 -4.01 -4.95 3.64
N ARG A 115 -5.02 -4.77 4.49
CA ARG A 115 -6.41 -4.59 4.09
C ARG A 115 -6.84 -3.16 4.39
N TYR A 116 -6.36 -2.22 3.58
CA TYR A 116 -6.70 -0.81 3.74
C TYR A 116 -6.98 -0.08 2.42
N GLU A 117 -7.75 1.00 2.54
CA GLU A 117 -7.86 2.10 1.59
C GLU A 117 -7.18 3.34 2.13
N GLU A 118 -6.58 4.12 1.23
CA GLU A 118 -5.85 5.34 1.56
C GLU A 118 -6.62 6.57 1.07
N LYS A 119 -6.89 7.52 1.97
CA LYS A 119 -7.43 8.84 1.61
C LYS A 119 -6.43 9.93 1.93
N ARG A 120 -6.06 10.72 0.91
CA ARG A 120 -5.19 11.89 1.05
C ARG A 120 -5.98 13.19 1.04
N ILE A 121 -5.67 14.06 2.00
CA ILE A 121 -6.12 15.47 1.98
C ILE A 121 -4.90 16.36 1.81
N LYS A 122 -4.89 17.14 0.73
CA LYS A 122 -3.95 18.24 0.54
C LYS A 122 -4.21 19.32 1.60
N ARG A 123 -3.16 19.84 2.24
CA ARG A 123 -3.31 21.07 3.06
C ARG A 123 -3.64 22.25 2.15
N GLY A 124 -4.56 23.12 2.61
CA GLY A 124 -5.15 24.21 1.82
C GLY A 124 -4.15 25.29 1.33
N ILE A 125 -4.63 26.18 0.47
CA ILE A 125 -3.89 27.16 -0.38
C ILE A 125 -3.15 28.27 0.42
N GLY A 126 -3.03 28.15 1.74
CA GLY A 126 -2.46 29.18 2.63
C GLY A 126 -0.98 29.04 3.00
N ALA A 127 -0.25 28.04 2.50
CA ALA A 127 1.14 27.81 2.88
C ALA A 127 2.02 27.56 1.66
N ASN A 128 2.72 28.59 1.19
CA ASN A 128 3.90 28.50 0.32
C ASN A 128 5.09 27.83 1.04
N HIS A 129 4.86 26.73 1.76
CA HIS A 129 5.91 25.96 2.41
C HIS A 129 6.10 24.64 1.66
N PRO A 130 7.23 24.47 0.94
CA PRO A 130 7.49 23.30 0.09
C PRO A 130 7.69 21.96 0.85
N PHE A 131 7.40 21.91 2.16
CA PHE A 131 7.66 20.76 3.03
C PHE A 131 6.44 20.25 3.80
N MET A 132 5.22 20.74 3.49
CA MET A 132 4.02 20.26 4.19
C MET A 132 3.47 19.01 3.50
N GLN A 133 3.73 17.85 4.11
CA GLN A 133 3.26 16.53 3.67
C GLN A 133 1.72 16.45 3.66
N ASP A 134 1.17 15.75 2.67
CA ASP A 134 -0.26 15.41 2.61
C ASP A 134 -0.69 14.67 3.89
N LEU A 135 -1.91 14.95 4.37
CA LEU A 135 -2.49 14.15 5.45
C LEU A 135 -3.03 12.86 4.85
N VAL A 136 -2.52 11.73 5.35
CA VAL A 136 -2.91 10.39 4.91
C VAL A 136 -3.74 9.72 6.00
N PHE A 137 -4.88 9.15 5.61
CA PHE A 137 -5.79 8.41 6.48
C PHE A 137 -6.02 7.02 5.90
N TYR A 138 -6.02 6.00 6.76
CA TYR A 138 -6.23 4.62 6.37
C TYR A 138 -7.52 4.07 6.95
N PHE A 139 -8.26 3.35 6.12
CA PHE A 139 -9.54 2.75 6.45
C PHE A 139 -9.53 1.28 6.09
N ASP A 140 -10.26 0.48 6.85
CA ASP A 140 -10.45 -0.94 6.53
C ASP A 140 -11.23 -1.08 5.21
N ARG A 141 -11.01 -2.17 4.49
CA ARG A 141 -11.70 -2.48 3.23
C ARG A 141 -12.00 -3.97 3.12
N GLU A 142 -12.75 -4.35 2.09
CA GLU A 142 -12.93 -5.76 1.77
C GLU A 142 -11.73 -6.33 1.00
N PHE A 143 -11.59 -7.66 1.04
CA PHE A 143 -10.58 -8.37 0.26
C PHE A 143 -10.95 -8.38 -1.23
N ASN A 144 -9.93 -8.29 -2.07
CA ASN A 144 -10.00 -8.55 -3.50
C ASN A 144 -9.55 -9.98 -3.82
N ALA A 145 -9.82 -10.43 -5.04
CA ALA A 145 -9.31 -11.72 -5.51
C ALA A 145 -7.77 -11.76 -5.62
N THR A 146 -7.15 -10.60 -5.81
CA THR A 146 -5.69 -10.43 -5.89
C THR A 146 -5.26 -9.47 -4.80
N GLU A 147 -4.36 -9.92 -3.93
CA GLU A 147 -3.86 -9.14 -2.79
C GLU A 147 -2.34 -9.13 -2.74
N SER A 148 -1.79 -8.16 -2.01
CA SER A 148 -0.38 -8.14 -1.67
C SER A 148 -0.15 -8.69 -0.27
N ALA A 149 0.85 -9.57 -0.12
CA ALA A 149 1.31 -10.04 1.17
C ALA A 149 2.58 -9.29 1.58
N ILE A 150 2.66 -8.90 2.85
CA ILE A 150 3.84 -8.25 3.43
C ILE A 150 4.69 -9.20 4.27
N GLU A 151 4.10 -10.33 4.68
CA GLU A 151 4.80 -11.42 5.36
C GLU A 151 4.19 -12.74 4.89
N LEU A 152 5.05 -13.72 4.63
CA LEU A 152 4.67 -15.10 4.42
C LEU A 152 5.28 -15.96 5.53
N SER A 153 4.48 -16.85 6.10
CA SER A 153 4.91 -17.87 7.04
C SER A 153 4.66 -19.24 6.45
N ILE A 154 5.71 -20.02 6.21
CA ILE A 154 5.58 -21.42 5.76
C ILE A 154 5.26 -22.28 6.99
N ARG A 155 4.24 -23.11 6.90
CA ARG A 155 3.70 -23.88 8.02
C ARG A 155 3.87 -25.38 7.81
N SER A 156 4.06 -26.10 8.90
CA SER A 156 4.11 -27.56 8.89
C SER A 156 2.69 -28.16 8.82
N LYS A 157 2.62 -29.46 8.59
CA LYS A 157 1.35 -30.23 8.67
C LYS A 157 0.70 -30.20 10.06
N TYR A 158 1.44 -29.80 11.10
CA TYR A 158 0.95 -29.65 12.47
C TYR A 158 0.71 -28.18 12.84
N ASP A 159 0.63 -27.30 11.85
CA ASP A 159 0.36 -25.88 12.02
C ASP A 159 1.49 -25.08 12.71
N GLU A 160 2.71 -25.63 12.77
CA GLU A 160 3.88 -24.93 13.31
C GLU A 160 4.53 -24.05 12.24
N VAL A 161 4.97 -22.84 12.61
CA VAL A 161 5.68 -21.94 11.68
C VAL A 161 7.11 -22.44 11.51
N LEU A 162 7.44 -22.90 10.30
CA LEU A 162 8.76 -23.37 9.93
C LEU A 162 9.69 -22.23 9.51
N ARG A 163 9.14 -21.20 8.87
CA ARG A 163 9.89 -20.08 8.33
C ARG A 163 9.01 -18.85 8.18
N ARG A 164 9.58 -17.66 8.34
CA ARG A 164 8.95 -16.36 8.03
C ARG A 164 9.79 -15.57 7.06
N GLU A 165 9.11 -14.89 6.15
CA GLU A 165 9.72 -14.10 5.09
C GLU A 165 8.95 -12.79 4.95
N TRP A 166 9.67 -11.69 4.76
CA TRP A 166 9.11 -10.34 4.74
C TRP A 166 9.25 -9.71 3.36
N ALA A 167 8.23 -8.97 2.96
CA ALA A 167 8.29 -8.13 1.79
C ALA A 167 9.20 -6.91 2.04
N VAL A 168 9.67 -6.29 0.96
CA VAL A 168 10.57 -5.12 1.01
C VAL A 168 9.93 -3.95 1.77
N ASP A 169 8.60 -3.82 1.75
CA ASP A 169 7.86 -2.74 2.39
C ASP A 169 7.28 -3.09 3.77
N TYR A 170 7.65 -4.24 4.34
CA TYR A 170 7.14 -4.73 5.64
C TYR A 170 7.23 -3.70 6.77
N GLU A 171 8.32 -2.93 6.83
CA GLU A 171 8.55 -1.93 7.88
C GLU A 171 7.47 -0.84 7.95
N LYS A 172 6.75 -0.55 6.85
CA LYS A 172 5.65 0.42 6.85
C LYS A 172 4.46 -0.02 7.70
N PHE A 173 4.35 -1.33 7.94
CA PHE A 173 3.20 -1.97 8.59
C PHE A 173 3.52 -2.45 10.00
N ARG A 174 4.77 -2.34 10.43
CA ARG A 174 5.16 -2.71 11.79
C ARG A 174 4.66 -1.66 12.78
N LYS A 175 4.29 -2.10 13.97
CA LYS A 175 4.03 -1.18 15.08
C LYS A 175 5.34 -0.47 15.43
N GLY A 176 5.35 0.86 15.30
CA GLY A 176 6.45 1.72 15.73
C GLY A 176 6.55 1.86 17.24
#